data_AF-A0A3E3E9K9-F1
#
_entry.id   AF-A0A3E3E9K9-F1
#
_cell.length_a   1.000
_cell.length_b   1.000
_cell.length_c   1.000
_cell.angle_alpha   90.00
_cell.angle_beta   90.00
_cell.angle_gamma   90.00
#
_symmetry.space_group_name_H-M   'P 1'
#
loop_
_entity.id
_entity.type
_entity.pdbx_description
1 polymer ?
#
loop_
_entity_poly.entity_id
_entity_poly.type
_entity_poly.pdbx_seq_one_letter_code
_entity_poly.pdbx_strand_id
1 'polypeptide(L)'
;MDLLFKRYANPFLLFDNLIATGRFLEFILEFIDIRNEEKIYDYWLRKVFNKGFEEFKKQVMENNEIADVDNQNVETTINESMNILNNFNPQI
;
A
#
# COMPACT_ATOMS: atom_id res chain seq x y z
N MET A 1 -14.42 -7.16 8.20
CA MET A 1 -13.74 -7.93 7.13
C MET A 1 -14.18 -7.35 5.79
N ASP A 2 -13.99 -6.04 5.58
CA ASP A 2 -14.89 -5.30 4.67
C ASP A 2 -14.18 -4.61 3.50
N LEU A 3 -12.85 -4.47 3.54
CA LEU A 3 -12.16 -3.51 2.67
C LEU A 3 -11.96 -4.01 1.23
N LEU A 4 -11.93 -5.34 1.02
CA LEU A 4 -11.82 -5.97 -0.29
C LEU A 4 -13.17 -6.52 -0.79
N PHE A 5 -13.94 -7.13 0.11
CA PHE A 5 -15.27 -7.70 -0.20
C PHE A 5 -16.31 -6.65 -0.62
N LYS A 6 -16.18 -5.38 -0.20
CA LYS A 6 -17.10 -4.32 -0.65
C LYS A 6 -16.95 -3.96 -2.13
N ARG A 7 -15.76 -4.13 -2.72
CA ARG A 7 -15.45 -3.70 -4.09
C ARG A 7 -15.34 -4.87 -5.06
N TYR A 8 -15.02 -6.07 -4.58
CA TYR A 8 -14.92 -7.29 -5.38
C TYR A 8 -15.65 -8.46 -4.70
N ALA A 9 -16.59 -9.09 -5.42
CA ALA A 9 -17.45 -10.16 -4.90
C ALA A 9 -16.69 -11.41 -4.44
N ASN A 10 -15.51 -11.67 -5.02
CA ASN A 10 -14.54 -12.64 -4.52
C ASN A 10 -13.11 -12.10 -4.68
N PRO A 11 -12.50 -11.57 -3.60
CA PRO A 11 -11.17 -10.97 -3.67
C PRO A 11 -10.05 -11.98 -3.91
N PHE A 12 -10.25 -13.27 -3.58
CA PHE A 12 -9.23 -14.30 -3.83
C PHE A 12 -9.03 -14.55 -5.33
N LEU A 13 -10.13 -14.65 -6.09
CA LEU A 13 -10.06 -14.82 -7.54
C LEU A 13 -9.36 -13.63 -8.23
N LEU A 14 -9.58 -12.41 -7.73
CA LEU A 14 -8.88 -11.23 -8.22
C LEU A 14 -7.37 -11.34 -7.95
N PHE A 15 -6.99 -11.72 -6.73
CA PHE A 15 -5.58 -11.88 -6.36
C PHE A 15 -4.89 -12.99 -7.13
N ASP A 16 -5.53 -14.14 -7.31
CA ASP A 16 -4.97 -15.25 -8.09
C ASP A 16 -4.64 -14.80 -9.52
N ASN A 17 -5.54 -14.03 -10.15
CA ASN A 17 -5.29 -13.47 -11.48
C ASN A 17 -4.19 -12.40 -11.49
N LEU A 18 -4.14 -11.53 -10.48
CA LEU A 18 -3.10 -10.50 -10.36
C LEU A 18 -1.72 -11.11 -10.10
N ILE A 19 -1.64 -12.18 -9.32
CA ILE A 19 -0.41 -12.94 -9.06
C ILE A 19 0.00 -13.67 -10.35
N ALA A 20 -0.93 -14.38 -11.01
CA ALA A 20 -0.65 -15.09 -12.24
C ALA A 20 -0.19 -14.18 -13.39
N THR A 21 -0.66 -12.93 -13.41
CA THR A 21 -0.24 -11.92 -14.41
C THR A 21 1.00 -11.12 -13.98
N GLY A 22 1.54 -11.36 -12.77
CA GLY A 22 2.70 -10.63 -12.25
C GLY A 22 2.42 -9.18 -11.83
N ARG A 23 1.16 -8.76 -11.80
CA ARG A 23 0.73 -7.38 -11.53
C ARG A 23 0.26 -7.14 -10.10
N PHE A 24 0.47 -8.12 -9.22
CA PHE A 24 0.02 -8.03 -7.84
C PHE A 24 0.65 -6.84 -7.09
N LEU A 25 1.94 -6.59 -7.29
CA LEU A 25 2.61 -5.45 -6.66
C LEU A 25 2.02 -4.11 -7.10
N GLU A 26 1.82 -3.92 -8.41
CA GLU A 26 1.21 -2.70 -8.97
C GLU A 26 -0.17 -2.44 -8.36
N PHE A 27 -0.99 -3.50 -8.27
CA PHE A 27 -2.31 -3.42 -7.66
C PHE A 27 -2.23 -3.00 -6.19
N ILE A 28 -1.30 -3.56 -5.41
CA ILE A 28 -1.16 -3.22 -4.00
C ILE A 28 -0.73 -1.76 -3.82
N LEU A 29 0.21 -1.29 -4.64
CA LEU A 29 0.65 0.11 -4.62
C LEU A 29 -0.52 1.06 -4.95
N GLU A 30 -1.23 0.80 -6.05
CA GLU A 30 -2.40 1.60 -6.45
C GLU A 30 -3.50 1.57 -5.37
N PHE A 31 -3.75 0.41 -4.77
CA PHE A 31 -4.72 0.28 -3.68
C PHE A 31 -4.32 1.10 -2.46
N ILE A 32 -3.05 1.10 -2.08
CA ILE A 32 -2.53 1.92 -0.96
C ILE A 32 -2.72 3.40 -1.27
N ASP A 33 -2.40 3.85 -2.48
CA ASP A 33 -2.54 5.25 -2.89
C ASP A 33 -4.00 5.72 -2.79
N ILE A 34 -4.93 4.94 -3.35
CA ILE A 34 -6.38 5.22 -3.27
C ILE A 34 -6.82 5.33 -1.81
N ARG A 35 -6.36 4.41 -0.95
CA ARG A 35 -6.73 4.40 0.48
C ARG A 35 -6.16 5.56 1.25
N ASN A 36 -4.95 5.98 0.93
CA ASN A 36 -4.32 7.13 1.57
C ASN A 36 -5.04 8.41 1.15
N GLU A 37 -5.41 8.54 -0.12
CA GLU A 37 -6.18 9.69 -0.61
C GLU A 37 -7.56 9.79 0.06
N GLU A 38 -8.31 8.69 0.16
CA GLU A 38 -9.58 8.63 0.89
C GLU A 38 -9.43 9.12 2.35
N LYS A 39 -8.37 8.67 3.04
CA LYS A 39 -8.09 9.09 4.43
C LYS A 39 -7.73 10.57 4.54
N ILE A 40 -6.91 11.08 3.63
CA ILE A 40 -6.50 12.49 3.60
C ILE A 40 -7.73 13.37 3.36
N TYR A 41 -8.63 12.94 2.46
CA TYR A 41 -9.89 13.62 2.19
C TYR A 41 -10.82 13.64 3.41
N ASP A 42 -11.01 12.50 4.07
CA ASP A 42 -11.82 12.41 5.29
C ASP A 42 -11.26 13.28 6.42
N TYR A 43 -9.93 13.35 6.54
CA TYR A 43 -9.28 14.20 7.52
C TYR A 43 -9.49 15.68 7.22
N TRP A 44 -9.27 16.08 5.96
CA TRP A 44 -9.49 17.44 5.49
C TRP A 44 -10.92 17.89 5.80
N LEU A 45 -11.91 17.08 5.39
CA LEU A 45 -13.33 17.38 5.57
C LEU A 45 -13.71 17.63 7.05
N ARG A 46 -13.05 16.95 7.98
CA ARG A 46 -13.39 17.00 9.41
C ARG A 46 -12.60 18.02 10.21
N LYS A 47 -11.39 18.37 9.78
CA LYS A 47 -10.45 19.17 10.59
C LYS A 47 -9.93 20.43 9.92
N VAL A 48 -10.14 20.61 8.62
CA VAL A 48 -9.58 21.73 7.87
C VAL A 48 -10.71 22.58 7.31
N PHE A 49 -11.01 23.69 7.98
CA PHE A 49 -12.06 24.62 7.56
C PHE A 49 -11.53 25.81 6.75
N ASN A 50 -10.21 25.98 6.72
CA ASN A 50 -9.57 27.24 6.33
C ASN A 50 -8.78 27.14 5.01
N LYS A 51 -8.71 25.94 4.40
CA LYS A 51 -7.90 25.67 3.20
C LYS A 51 -8.64 24.72 2.26
N GLY A 52 -8.39 24.89 0.96
CA GLY A 52 -8.88 23.94 -0.05
C GLY A 52 -8.21 22.56 0.07
N PHE A 53 -8.86 21.53 -0.45
CA PHE A 53 -8.34 20.16 -0.39
C PHE A 53 -6.97 20.02 -1.07
N GLU A 54 -6.78 20.62 -2.25
CA GLU A 54 -5.52 20.56 -3.00
C GLU A 54 -4.34 21.18 -2.24
N GLU A 55 -4.56 22.32 -1.59
CA GLU A 55 -3.53 22.99 -0.78
C GLU A 55 -3.15 22.15 0.44
N PHE A 56 -4.14 21.51 1.06
CA PHE A 56 -3.92 20.61 2.18
C PHE A 56 -3.19 19.32 1.75
N LYS A 57 -3.61 18.72 0.63
CA LYS A 57 -3.00 17.51 0.07
C LYS A 57 -1.53 17.74 -0.24
N LYS A 58 -1.19 18.87 -0.88
CA LYS A 58 0.20 19.25 -1.17
C LYS A 58 1.04 19.36 0.12
N GLN A 59 0.51 20.02 1.14
CA GLN A 59 1.20 20.14 2.44
C GLN A 59 1.43 18.78 3.12
N VAL A 60 0.49 17.83 3.01
CA VAL A 60 0.65 16.48 3.58
C VAL A 60 1.68 15.66 2.80
N MET A 61 1.72 15.78 1.48
CA MET A 61 2.69 15.04 0.66
C MET A 61 4.12 15.58 0.84
N GLU A 62 4.32 16.89 0.87
CA GLU A 62 5.63 17.52 1.13
C GLU A 62 6.21 17.12 2.50
N ASN A 63 5.37 16.91 3.51
CA ASN A 63 5.81 16.46 4.84
C ASN A 63 6.17 14.97 4.91
N ASN A 64 5.68 14.13 3.98
CA ASN A 64 5.94 12.68 3.95
C ASN A 64 7.24 12.33 3.21
N GLU A 65 7.78 13.21 2.36
CA GLU A 65 9.05 12.98 1.65
C GLU A 65 10.29 12.91 2.57
N ILE A 66 10.14 13.23 3.86
CA ILE A 66 11.25 13.26 4.84
C ILE A 66 11.61 11.86 5.38
N ALA A 67 10.81 10.82 5.10
CA ALA A 67 11.15 9.45 5.45
C ALA A 67 11.91 8.77 4.29
N ASP A 68 13.14 9.23 4.03
CA ASP A 68 14.12 8.49 3.23
C ASP A 68 14.31 7.14 3.94
N VAL A 69 13.71 6.08 3.39
CA VAL A 69 13.88 4.72 3.90
C VAL A 69 15.34 4.38 3.67
N ASP A 70 16.11 4.51 4.75
CA ASP A 70 17.53 4.22 4.80
C ASP A 70 17.83 2.93 4.02
N ASN A 71 18.63 3.03 2.96
CA ASN A 71 18.86 1.97 1.98
C ASN A 71 19.29 0.63 2.62
N GLN A 72 19.80 0.67 3.85
CA GLN A 72 20.14 -0.50 4.66
C GLN A 72 18.93 -1.41 4.97
N ASN A 73 17.73 -0.85 5.10
CA ASN A 73 16.51 -1.63 5.39
C ASN A 73 16.02 -2.44 4.18
N VAL A 74 16.31 -1.98 2.97
CA VAL A 74 15.88 -2.67 1.74
C VAL A 74 16.71 -3.93 1.51
N GLU A 75 18.04 -3.82 1.65
CA GLU A 75 18.94 -4.96 1.47
C GLU A 75 18.73 -6.06 2.53
N THR A 76 18.50 -5.66 3.78
CA THR A 76 18.16 -6.59 4.86
C THR A 76 16.82 -7.29 4.62
N THR A 77 15.79 -6.57 4.16
CA THR A 77 14.48 -7.14 3.83
C THR A 77 14.57 -8.13 2.66
N ILE A 78 15.38 -7.84 1.63
CA ILE A 78 15.61 -8.74 0.49
C ILE A 78 16.30 -10.03 0.98
N ASN A 79 17.32 -9.91 1.81
CA ASN A 79 18.06 -11.06 2.34
C ASN A 79 17.19 -11.93 3.27
N GLU A 80 16.35 -11.33 4.11
CA GLU A 80 15.37 -12.07 4.91
C GLU A 80 14.36 -12.81 4.04
N SER A 81 13.82 -12.13 3.02
CA SER A 81 12.87 -12.73 2.07
C SER A 81 13.48 -13.93 1.34
N MET A 82 14.75 -13.82 0.92
CA MET A 82 15.48 -14.89 0.24
C MET A 82 15.79 -16.07 1.19
N ASN A 83 16.13 -15.79 2.45
CA ASN A 83 16.34 -16.82 3.46
C ASN A 83 15.05 -17.59 3.77
N ILE A 84 13.90 -16.92 3.82
CA ILE A 84 12.60 -17.57 4.03
C ILE A 84 12.30 -18.55 2.87
N LEU A 85 12.57 -18.15 1.62
CA LEU A 85 12.38 -19.00 0.45
C LEU A 85 13.32 -20.21 0.45
N ASN A 86 14.59 -20.00 0.81
CA ASN A 86 15.59 -21.08 0.82
C ASN A 86 15.36 -22.10 1.94
N ASN A 87 14.79 -21.68 3.07
CA ASN A 87 14.44 -22.57 4.18
C ASN A 87 13.03 -23.14 4.10
N PHE A 88 12.25 -22.83 3.06
CA PHE A 88 10.92 -23.39 2.89
C PHE A 88 11.02 -24.84 2.42
N ASN A 89 10.80 -25.79 3.33
CA ASN A 89 10.75 -27.22 3.02
C ASN A 89 9.29 -27.67 2.83
N PRO A 90 8.81 -27.88 1.59
CA PRO A 90 7.40 -28.15 1.30
C PRO A 90 6.94 -29.58 1.65
N GLN A 91 7.64 -30.29 2.53
CA GLN A 91 7.34 -31.68 2.90
C GLN A 91 7.11 -31.81 4.40
N ILE A 92 5.85 -31.65 4.81
CA ILE A 92 5.17 -32.46 5.83
C ILE A 92 3.78 -32.78 5.29
#